data_AF-A0A958B7K4-F1
#
_entry.id   AF-A0A958B7K4-F1
#
_cell.length_a   1.000
_cell.length_b   1.000
_cell.length_c   1.000
_cell.angle_alpha   90.00
_cell.angle_beta   90.00
_cell.angle_gamma   90.00
#
_symmetry.space_group_name_H-M   'P 1'
#
loop_
_entity.id
_entity.type
_entity.pdbx_description
1 polymer ?
#
loop_
_entity_poly.entity_id
_entity_poly.type
_entity_poly.pdbx_seq_one_letter_code
_entity_poly.pdbx_strand_id
1 'polypeptide(L)'
;MKETTITLHTDFQIGEVDPRIFGGFLEHMGRAVYEGVYDPECAHADEDGFRTDVLNALEPLQYTVMRYPGGNFVSGYHWQNGIGPRDKRPTMQDLAWQSTEPNQIGTDEYIQLCRRMNWTPMLTVNLGTGTPEEARNWVEYCNSPTGTYYADMRATNGSENPHDVKLWCLGNEMDGPWQLGHVPADRYAIRAQQAAKMMKDTDPSLELVACGSCAIELPTYLEWDRQVLEYIGDYADYISLHRYVGNTANDTPDYLAVTNSIDQQIEEMDAVCRYVQGKNRSSKRAYLCFDEWNVWYRARQQEHMDGKGKF
;
A
#
# COMPACT_ATOMS: atom_id res chain seq x y z
N MET A 1 33.89 -28.55 -5.91
CA MET A 1 32.66 -27.78 -6.19
C MET A 1 31.62 -28.75 -6.70
N LYS A 2 30.36 -28.62 -6.29
CA LYS A 2 29.25 -29.30 -6.98
C LYS A 2 28.97 -28.54 -8.27
N GLU A 3 28.80 -29.26 -9.36
CA GLU A 3 28.44 -28.67 -10.65
C GLU A 3 26.93 -28.39 -10.68
N THR A 4 26.54 -27.20 -11.13
CA THR A 4 25.15 -26.81 -11.36
C THR A 4 25.00 -26.42 -12.83
N THR A 5 24.05 -27.03 -13.54
CA THR A 5 23.74 -26.73 -14.94
C THR A 5 22.49 -25.86 -15.00
N ILE A 6 22.54 -24.75 -15.75
CA ILE A 6 21.39 -23.88 -16.05
C ILE A 6 21.17 -23.87 -17.56
N THR A 7 19.94 -24.16 -17.99
CA THR A 7 19.55 -24.12 -19.41
C THR A 7 18.65 -22.92 -19.65
N LEU A 8 18.97 -22.11 -20.65
CA LEU A 8 18.20 -20.95 -21.06
C LEU A 8 17.70 -21.16 -22.49
N HIS A 9 16.37 -21.09 -22.69
CA HIS A 9 15.76 -21.32 -23.99
C HIS A 9 14.58 -20.37 -24.20
N THR A 10 14.58 -19.63 -25.31
CA THR A 10 13.61 -18.55 -25.59
C THR A 10 12.17 -19.03 -25.74
N ASP A 11 11.96 -20.30 -26.04
CA ASP A 11 10.62 -20.90 -26.16
C ASP A 11 9.99 -21.29 -24.81
N PHE A 12 10.78 -21.33 -23.72
CA PHE A 12 10.29 -21.65 -22.38
C PHE A 12 10.06 -20.36 -21.57
N GLN A 13 9.01 -19.64 -21.94
CA GLN A 13 8.63 -18.38 -21.29
C GLN A 13 7.61 -18.63 -20.17
N ILE A 14 7.77 -17.93 -19.04
CA ILE A 14 6.81 -17.96 -17.92
C ILE A 14 5.70 -16.92 -18.17
N GLY A 15 6.08 -15.67 -18.44
CA GLY A 15 5.16 -14.56 -18.70
C GLY A 15 5.89 -13.24 -18.88
N GLU A 16 5.14 -12.19 -19.19
CA GLU A 16 5.67 -10.81 -19.21
C GLU A 16 5.88 -10.32 -17.77
N VAL A 17 7.00 -9.66 -17.52
CA VAL A 17 7.30 -9.07 -16.22
C VAL A 17 6.57 -7.74 -16.13
N ASP A 18 5.54 -7.68 -15.28
CA ASP A 18 4.89 -6.43 -14.97
C ASP A 18 5.87 -5.51 -14.22
N PRO A 19 6.20 -4.31 -14.72
CA PRO A 19 7.18 -3.43 -14.09
C PRO A 19 6.77 -3.03 -12.66
N ARG A 20 5.47 -3.12 -12.30
CA ARG A 20 4.96 -2.78 -10.97
C ARG A 20 5.48 -3.68 -9.85
N ILE A 21 6.11 -4.82 -10.17
CA ILE A 21 6.81 -5.64 -9.15
C ILE A 21 8.06 -4.94 -8.57
N PHE A 22 8.59 -3.92 -9.26
CA PHE A 22 9.69 -3.08 -8.79
C PHE A 22 9.17 -1.83 -8.06
N GLY A 23 8.08 -1.98 -7.31
CA GLY A 23 7.47 -0.90 -6.54
C GLY A 23 8.20 -0.60 -5.23
N GLY A 24 7.90 0.57 -4.67
CA GLY A 24 8.28 0.97 -3.32
C GLY A 24 7.06 1.26 -2.46
N PHE A 25 7.31 1.59 -1.19
CA PHE A 25 6.27 1.88 -0.23
C PHE A 25 6.72 3.02 0.70
N LEU A 26 5.89 4.06 0.80
CA LEU A 26 6.11 5.25 1.63
C LEU A 26 4.95 5.39 2.63
N GLU A 27 5.20 4.99 3.87
CA GLU A 27 4.26 5.18 4.98
C GLU A 27 4.62 6.43 5.78
N HIS A 28 3.61 7.08 6.36
CA HIS A 28 3.79 8.00 7.49
C HIS A 28 4.21 7.22 8.76
N MET A 29 5.44 6.68 8.72
CA MET A 29 6.03 5.88 9.79
C MET A 29 7.45 6.37 10.07
N GLY A 30 7.65 6.89 11.28
CA GLY A 30 8.92 7.48 11.69
C GLY A 30 9.42 8.49 10.65
N ARG A 31 10.71 8.38 10.32
CA ARG A 31 11.39 9.33 9.45
C ARG A 31 11.33 9.02 7.96
N ALA A 32 10.34 8.25 7.51
CA ALA A 32 10.18 7.94 6.10
C ALA A 32 9.75 9.18 5.31
N VAL A 33 8.72 9.88 5.79
CA VAL A 33 8.23 11.15 5.22
C VAL A 33 9.05 12.32 5.77
N TYR A 34 8.88 12.61 7.06
CA TYR A 34 9.51 13.74 7.74
C TYR A 34 10.97 13.42 8.12
N GLU A 35 11.89 14.37 7.94
CA GLU A 35 13.36 14.16 8.02
C GLU A 35 13.94 13.19 6.96
N GLY A 36 13.06 12.49 6.24
CA GLY A 36 13.35 11.58 5.13
C GLY A 36 13.20 12.30 3.78
N VAL A 37 12.11 11.98 3.05
CA VAL A 37 11.86 12.60 1.73
C VAL A 37 11.51 14.09 1.82
N TYR A 38 10.96 14.54 2.95
CA TYR A 38 10.52 15.91 3.18
C TYR A 38 11.14 16.47 4.47
N ASP A 39 11.89 17.56 4.33
CA ASP A 39 12.51 18.30 5.43
C ASP A 39 12.82 19.73 4.95
N PRO A 40 11.86 20.67 5.07
CA PRO A 40 11.99 22.01 4.48
C PRO A 40 13.10 22.86 5.10
N GLU A 41 13.58 22.49 6.29
CA GLU A 41 14.68 23.19 6.97
C GLU A 41 16.06 22.61 6.58
N CYS A 42 16.09 21.51 5.82
CA CYS A 42 17.32 20.88 5.36
C CYS A 42 18.02 21.74 4.30
N ALA A 43 19.35 21.82 4.36
CA ALA A 43 20.14 22.51 3.33
C ALA A 43 20.04 21.87 1.93
N HIS A 44 19.54 20.63 1.84
CA HIS A 44 19.29 19.91 0.59
C HIS A 44 17.83 19.96 0.13
N ALA A 45 16.96 20.69 0.85
CA ALA A 45 15.58 20.89 0.46
C ALA A 45 15.49 21.78 -0.78
N ASP A 46 14.56 21.45 -1.67
CA ASP A 46 14.12 22.38 -2.71
C ASP A 46 12.99 23.31 -2.23
N GLU A 47 12.45 24.10 -3.15
CA GLU A 47 11.40 25.08 -2.91
C GLU A 47 10.08 24.49 -2.37
N ASP A 48 9.83 23.21 -2.60
CA ASP A 48 8.65 22.50 -2.09
C ASP A 48 8.91 21.82 -0.74
N GLY A 49 10.17 21.79 -0.28
CA GLY A 49 10.64 21.17 0.95
C GLY A 49 11.11 19.73 0.80
N PHE A 50 11.16 19.21 -0.44
CA PHE A 50 11.64 17.85 -0.70
C PHE A 50 13.17 17.80 -0.71
N ARG A 51 13.72 16.75 -0.10
CA ARG A 51 15.16 16.57 0.00
C ARG A 51 15.75 16.04 -1.31
N THR A 52 16.37 16.93 -2.08
CA THR A 52 16.96 16.61 -3.40
C THR A 52 18.03 15.52 -3.33
N ASP A 53 18.81 15.45 -2.25
CA ASP A 53 19.82 14.42 -2.05
C ASP A 53 19.22 13.03 -1.83
N VAL A 54 18.08 12.94 -1.15
CA VAL A 54 17.30 11.70 -1.01
C VAL A 54 16.70 11.30 -2.36
N LEU A 55 16.07 12.24 -3.07
CA LEU A 55 15.46 11.94 -4.37
C LEU A 55 16.50 11.46 -5.39
N ASN A 56 17.67 12.11 -5.44
CA ASN A 56 18.78 11.68 -6.28
C ASN A 56 19.34 10.30 -5.90
N ALA A 57 19.25 9.90 -4.62
CA ALA A 57 19.65 8.56 -4.18
C ALA A 57 18.60 7.49 -4.55
N LEU A 58 17.33 7.87 -4.66
CA LEU A 58 16.24 6.98 -5.06
C LEU A 58 16.13 6.82 -6.58
N GLU A 59 16.53 7.83 -7.36
CA GLU A 59 16.42 7.83 -8.83
C GLU A 59 17.05 6.57 -9.50
N PRO A 60 18.26 6.12 -9.12
CA PRO A 60 18.87 4.93 -9.72
C PRO A 60 18.16 3.61 -9.38
N LEU A 61 17.30 3.58 -8.36
CA LEU A 61 16.52 2.39 -8.00
C LEU A 61 15.35 2.17 -8.96
N GLN A 62 14.94 3.21 -9.69
CA GLN A 62 13.90 3.16 -10.71
C GLN A 62 12.59 2.51 -10.23
N TYR A 63 12.12 2.88 -9.04
CA TYR A 63 10.80 2.43 -8.57
C TYR A 63 9.73 2.78 -9.60
N THR A 64 8.80 1.85 -9.83
CA THR A 64 7.76 1.97 -10.86
C THR A 64 6.41 2.36 -10.29
N VAL A 65 6.14 1.94 -9.05
CA VAL A 65 4.95 2.22 -8.25
C VAL A 65 5.40 2.66 -6.87
N MET A 66 4.64 3.52 -6.21
CA MET A 66 4.87 3.87 -4.81
C MET A 66 3.57 3.74 -4.02
N ARG A 67 3.47 2.83 -3.05
CA ARG A 67 2.30 2.74 -2.15
C ARG A 67 2.32 3.85 -1.08
N TYR A 68 1.15 4.41 -0.74
CA TYR A 68 0.99 5.55 0.20
C TYR A 68 -0.48 5.64 0.70
N PRO A 69 -0.84 6.26 1.85
CA PRO A 69 -0.01 6.83 2.92
C PRO A 69 0.42 5.82 3.96
N GLY A 70 0.05 4.56 3.79
CA GLY A 70 0.52 3.56 4.71
C GLY A 70 -0.03 2.17 4.53
N GLY A 71 0.56 1.39 5.41
CA GLY A 71 0.08 0.18 5.99
C GLY A 71 -0.68 0.55 7.27
N ASN A 72 -0.10 0.37 8.46
CA ASN A 72 -0.85 0.53 9.71
C ASN A 72 -1.42 1.95 9.92
N PHE A 73 -0.66 2.99 9.55
CA PHE A 73 -1.05 4.40 9.68
C PHE A 73 -2.42 4.68 9.04
N VAL A 74 -2.70 4.11 7.87
CA VAL A 74 -3.90 4.45 7.09
C VAL A 74 -5.20 4.09 7.80
N SER A 75 -5.18 3.09 8.68
CA SER A 75 -6.37 2.57 9.35
C SER A 75 -6.96 3.52 10.40
N GLY A 76 -6.24 4.60 10.72
CA GLY A 76 -6.72 5.74 11.53
C GLY A 76 -6.66 7.08 10.80
N TYR A 77 -6.27 7.11 9.53
CA TYR A 77 -6.03 8.33 8.76
C TYR A 77 -7.29 8.82 8.05
N HIS A 78 -7.56 10.13 8.11
CA HIS A 78 -8.61 10.79 7.35
C HIS A 78 -7.99 11.72 6.31
N TRP A 79 -8.12 11.38 5.03
CA TRP A 79 -7.36 12.00 3.94
C TRP A 79 -7.61 13.51 3.80
N GLN A 80 -8.77 14.00 4.23
CA GLN A 80 -9.11 15.42 4.23
C GLN A 80 -8.20 16.25 5.15
N ASN A 81 -7.59 15.62 6.16
CA ASN A 81 -6.64 16.29 7.05
C ASN A 81 -5.33 16.66 6.33
N GLY A 82 -5.00 15.96 5.24
CA GLY A 82 -3.77 16.14 4.46
C GLY A 82 -3.90 17.02 3.22
N ILE A 83 -5.01 17.72 3.00
CA ILE A 83 -5.22 18.54 1.79
C ILE A 83 -5.51 20.01 2.13
N GLY A 84 -5.43 20.88 1.13
CA GLY A 84 -5.65 22.32 1.29
C GLY A 84 -4.46 23.04 1.93
N PRO A 85 -4.63 24.30 2.38
CA PRO A 85 -3.54 25.11 2.90
C PRO A 85 -2.85 24.45 4.11
N ARG A 86 -1.53 24.21 4.02
CA ARG A 86 -0.74 23.49 5.03
C ARG A 86 -0.88 24.08 6.44
N ASP A 87 -1.00 25.40 6.56
CA ASP A 87 -1.17 26.13 7.82
C ASP A 87 -2.53 25.90 8.52
N LYS A 88 -3.50 25.30 7.81
CA LYS A 88 -4.83 24.98 8.33
C LYS A 88 -5.03 23.48 8.59
N ARG A 89 -4.06 22.65 8.23
CA ARG A 89 -4.15 21.20 8.41
C ARG A 89 -3.96 20.86 9.90
N PRO A 90 -4.76 19.93 10.46
CA PRO A 90 -4.65 19.58 11.87
C PRO A 90 -3.43 18.70 12.13
N THR A 91 -2.80 18.86 13.29
CA THR A 91 -1.90 17.83 13.83
C THR A 91 -2.73 16.76 14.54
N MET A 92 -2.53 15.51 14.14
CA MET A 92 -3.27 14.35 14.65
C MET A 92 -2.35 13.44 15.46
N GLN A 93 -2.93 12.66 16.37
CA GLN A 93 -2.21 11.56 16.99
C GLN A 93 -2.29 10.34 16.07
N ASP A 94 -1.14 9.79 15.70
CA ASP A 94 -1.06 8.48 15.06
C ASP A 94 -1.01 7.39 16.13
N LEU A 95 -2.00 6.50 16.11
CA LEU A 95 -2.12 5.41 17.06
C LEU A 95 -1.40 4.13 16.58
N ALA A 96 -1.08 4.02 15.29
CA ALA A 96 -0.34 2.87 14.78
C ALA A 96 1.11 2.89 15.31
N TRP A 97 1.78 4.04 15.18
CA TRP A 97 3.18 4.20 15.56
C TRP A 97 3.38 5.10 16.77
N GLN A 98 2.31 5.43 17.51
CA GLN A 98 2.36 6.26 18.73
C GLN A 98 3.08 7.61 18.50
N SER A 99 2.78 8.23 17.36
CA SER A 99 3.46 9.41 16.83
C SER A 99 2.52 10.61 16.74
N THR A 100 3.06 11.79 16.39
CA THR A 100 2.24 12.96 16.01
C THR A 100 2.36 13.18 14.51
N GLU A 101 1.24 13.28 13.82
CA GLU A 101 1.16 13.49 12.38
C GLU A 101 0.78 14.94 12.08
N PRO A 102 1.71 15.80 11.61
CA PRO A 102 1.42 17.21 11.35
C PRO A 102 0.64 17.45 10.05
N ASN A 103 0.47 16.45 9.19
CA ASN A 103 -0.20 16.49 7.89
C ASN A 103 0.39 17.50 6.89
N GLN A 104 1.69 17.81 6.99
CA GLN A 104 2.33 18.73 6.03
C GLN A 104 2.47 18.11 4.63
N ILE A 105 2.60 16.78 4.58
CA ILE A 105 2.53 16.00 3.35
C ILE A 105 1.20 15.24 3.36
N GLY A 106 0.40 15.42 2.31
CA GLY A 106 -0.78 14.61 2.06
C GLY A 106 -0.92 14.26 0.59
N THR A 107 -2.17 14.13 0.13
CA THR A 107 -2.47 13.64 -1.24
C THR A 107 -1.77 14.46 -2.31
N ASP A 108 -1.92 15.79 -2.28
CA ASP A 108 -1.45 16.65 -3.36
C ASP A 108 0.09 16.63 -3.46
N GLU A 109 0.79 16.71 -2.32
CA GLU A 109 2.25 16.64 -2.26
C GLU A 109 2.80 15.27 -2.67
N TYR A 110 2.15 14.18 -2.25
CA TYR A 110 2.53 12.83 -2.66
C TYR A 110 2.37 12.64 -4.19
N ILE A 111 1.29 13.14 -4.79
CA ILE A 111 1.12 13.07 -6.24
C ILE A 111 2.18 13.90 -6.98
N GLN A 112 2.56 15.07 -6.46
CA GLN A 112 3.68 15.85 -7.01
C GLN A 112 4.99 15.06 -6.96
N LEU A 113 5.27 14.41 -5.83
CA LEU A 113 6.45 13.56 -5.67
C LEU A 113 6.45 12.39 -6.66
N CYS A 114 5.33 11.67 -6.80
CA CYS A 114 5.19 10.59 -7.78
C CYS A 114 5.45 11.08 -9.21
N ARG A 115 4.87 12.22 -9.62
CA ARG A 115 5.08 12.79 -10.96
C ARG A 115 6.55 13.13 -11.20
N ARG A 116 7.23 13.71 -10.21
CA ARG A 116 8.64 14.07 -10.31
C ARG A 116 9.55 12.86 -10.47
N MET A 117 9.26 11.80 -9.71
CA MET A 117 10.07 10.58 -9.70
C MET A 117 9.61 9.55 -10.75
N ASN A 118 8.59 9.88 -11.56
CA ASN A 118 7.96 9.00 -12.54
C ASN A 118 7.44 7.69 -11.92
N TRP A 119 6.83 7.79 -10.74
CA TRP A 119 6.18 6.68 -10.07
C TRP A 119 4.68 6.65 -10.37
N THR A 120 4.14 5.46 -10.60
CA THR A 120 2.69 5.25 -10.60
C THR A 120 2.18 5.34 -9.16
N PRO A 121 1.22 6.24 -8.86
CA PRO A 121 0.69 6.36 -7.52
C PRO A 121 -0.22 5.17 -7.17
N MET A 122 -0.09 4.69 -5.94
CA MET A 122 -0.91 3.62 -5.36
C MET A 122 -1.42 4.06 -4.00
N LEU A 123 -2.71 4.37 -3.91
CA LEU A 123 -3.32 4.94 -2.71
C LEU A 123 -4.05 3.89 -1.86
N THR A 124 -3.80 3.87 -0.56
CA THR A 124 -4.52 3.03 0.40
C THR A 124 -5.63 3.83 1.06
N VAL A 125 -6.87 3.30 1.06
CA VAL A 125 -8.00 3.93 1.75
C VAL A 125 -8.14 3.42 3.19
N ASN A 126 -8.63 4.27 4.10
CA ASN A 126 -8.91 3.88 5.48
C ASN A 126 -10.18 3.02 5.57
N LEU A 127 -10.02 1.72 5.85
CA LEU A 127 -11.14 0.80 6.19
C LEU A 127 -11.10 0.32 7.66
N GLY A 128 -10.27 0.95 8.49
CA GLY A 128 -10.21 0.73 9.93
C GLY A 128 -11.26 1.57 10.65
N THR A 129 -11.02 2.88 10.75
CA THR A 129 -11.96 3.86 11.33
C THR A 129 -12.76 4.63 10.28
N GLY A 130 -12.33 4.60 9.02
CA GLY A 130 -12.98 5.27 7.90
C GLY A 130 -14.23 4.57 7.39
N THR A 131 -14.85 5.17 6.37
CA THR A 131 -16.09 4.65 5.76
C THR A 131 -15.94 4.40 4.26
N PRO A 132 -16.78 3.51 3.67
CA PRO A 132 -16.88 3.38 2.21
C PRO A 132 -17.13 4.70 1.48
N GLU A 133 -17.90 5.61 2.08
CA GLU A 133 -18.17 6.94 1.53
C GLU A 133 -16.90 7.81 1.51
N GLU A 134 -16.12 7.78 2.58
CA GLU A 134 -14.85 8.52 2.67
C GLU A 134 -13.86 8.06 1.59
N ALA A 135 -13.76 6.75 1.34
CA ALA A 135 -12.95 6.18 0.26
C ALA A 135 -13.43 6.66 -1.12
N ARG A 136 -14.74 6.60 -1.37
CA ARG A 136 -15.35 7.11 -2.61
C ARG A 136 -15.08 8.60 -2.82
N ASN A 137 -15.17 9.40 -1.76
CA ASN A 137 -14.96 10.83 -1.83
C ASN A 137 -13.49 11.16 -2.16
N TRP A 138 -12.55 10.33 -1.71
CA TRP A 138 -11.15 10.48 -2.10
C TRP A 138 -10.91 10.17 -3.58
N VAL A 139 -11.60 9.15 -4.11
CA VAL A 139 -11.60 8.87 -5.56
C VAL A 139 -12.17 10.05 -6.34
N GLU A 140 -13.29 10.64 -5.90
CA GLU A 140 -13.84 11.84 -6.55
C GLU A 140 -12.84 12.99 -6.54
N TYR A 141 -12.20 13.25 -5.39
CA TYR A 141 -11.14 14.26 -5.27
C TYR A 141 -10.02 14.00 -6.25
N CYS A 142 -9.54 12.76 -6.38
CA CYS A 142 -8.39 12.44 -7.22
C CYS A 142 -8.71 12.35 -8.71
N ASN A 143 -9.86 11.80 -9.10
CA ASN A 143 -10.08 11.31 -10.46
C ASN A 143 -11.21 12.02 -11.21
N SER A 144 -12.14 12.68 -10.53
CA SER A 144 -13.27 13.32 -11.21
C SER A 144 -12.86 14.65 -11.86
N PRO A 145 -13.42 14.98 -13.04
CA PRO A 145 -13.35 16.33 -13.59
C PRO A 145 -14.05 17.33 -12.64
N THR A 146 -13.70 18.61 -12.74
CA THR A 146 -14.35 19.68 -11.98
C THR A 146 -15.86 19.77 -12.27
N GLY A 147 -16.63 20.32 -11.34
CA GLY A 147 -18.09 20.40 -11.36
C GLY A 147 -18.79 19.61 -10.24
N THR A 148 -18.03 18.97 -9.35
CA THR A 148 -18.55 18.32 -8.15
C THR A 148 -17.73 18.72 -6.92
N TYR A 149 -18.30 18.56 -5.72
CA TYR A 149 -17.75 19.13 -4.49
C TYR A 149 -16.28 18.78 -4.23
N TYR A 150 -15.89 17.49 -4.32
CA TYR A 150 -14.51 17.10 -4.02
C TYR A 150 -13.54 17.38 -5.18
N ALA A 151 -14.02 17.32 -6.43
CA ALA A 151 -13.20 17.70 -7.59
C ALA A 151 -12.91 19.22 -7.62
N ASP A 152 -13.91 20.05 -7.28
CA ASP A 152 -13.75 21.50 -7.16
C ASP A 152 -12.86 21.87 -5.96
N MET A 153 -12.90 21.07 -4.89
CA MET A 153 -11.96 21.19 -3.78
C MET A 153 -10.52 20.93 -4.23
N ARG A 154 -10.26 19.88 -5.02
CA ARG A 154 -8.93 19.63 -5.62
C ARG A 154 -8.46 20.80 -6.48
N ALA A 155 -9.33 21.34 -7.33
CA ALA A 155 -9.01 22.50 -8.15
C ALA A 155 -8.67 23.73 -7.30
N THR A 156 -9.44 23.99 -6.24
CA THR A 156 -9.19 25.08 -5.29
C THR A 156 -7.86 24.91 -4.55
N ASN A 157 -7.46 23.66 -4.28
CA ASN A 157 -6.17 23.32 -3.65
C ASN A 157 -4.97 23.42 -4.62
N GLY A 158 -5.19 23.81 -5.88
CA GLY A 158 -4.14 24.10 -6.86
C GLY A 158 -3.96 23.04 -7.94
N SER A 159 -4.81 22.00 -7.98
CA SER A 159 -4.76 20.96 -9.01
C SER A 159 -6.08 20.88 -9.80
N GLU A 160 -6.20 21.70 -10.85
CA GLU A 160 -7.40 21.74 -11.70
C GLU A 160 -7.68 20.39 -12.38
N ASN A 161 -6.65 19.79 -12.99
CA ASN A 161 -6.76 18.49 -13.64
C ASN A 161 -6.79 17.34 -12.62
N PRO A 162 -7.54 16.26 -12.88
CA PRO A 162 -7.48 15.04 -12.09
C PRO A 162 -6.05 14.52 -11.92
N HIS A 163 -5.77 13.90 -10.78
CA HIS A 163 -4.54 13.17 -10.50
C HIS A 163 -4.46 11.85 -11.28
N ASP A 164 -5.60 11.27 -11.64
CA ASP A 164 -5.72 10.03 -12.43
C ASP A 164 -5.10 8.80 -11.74
N VAL A 165 -5.34 8.64 -10.43
CA VAL A 165 -4.80 7.51 -9.66
C VAL A 165 -5.60 6.26 -9.96
N LYS A 166 -4.97 5.24 -10.56
CA LYS A 166 -5.66 4.00 -10.95
C LYS A 166 -5.57 2.88 -9.92
N LEU A 167 -4.47 2.76 -9.19
CA LEU A 167 -4.25 1.64 -8.28
C LEU A 167 -4.60 2.02 -6.85
N TRP A 168 -5.50 1.27 -6.21
CA TRP A 168 -5.94 1.55 -4.85
C TRP A 168 -5.98 0.31 -3.96
N CYS A 169 -5.49 0.42 -2.72
CA CYS A 169 -5.62 -0.61 -1.69
C CYS A 169 -6.85 -0.37 -0.82
N LEU A 170 -7.63 -1.42 -0.59
CA LEU A 170 -8.82 -1.43 0.25
C LEU A 170 -8.45 -1.70 1.70
N GLY A 171 -7.84 -0.73 2.38
CA GLY A 171 -7.35 -0.88 3.76
C GLY A 171 -5.95 -1.48 3.87
N ASN A 172 -5.57 -1.89 5.08
CA ASN A 172 -4.30 -2.56 5.36
C ASN A 172 -4.46 -3.66 6.42
N GLU A 173 -3.90 -4.86 6.19
CA GLU A 173 -3.67 -5.93 7.19
C GLU A 173 -4.77 -6.10 8.26
N MET A 174 -6.05 -6.07 7.87
CA MET A 174 -7.15 -6.03 8.84
C MET A 174 -7.29 -7.35 9.64
N ASP A 175 -6.54 -8.39 9.29
CA ASP A 175 -6.42 -9.67 9.99
C ASP A 175 -5.43 -9.64 11.18
N GLY A 176 -4.53 -8.66 11.21
CA GLY A 176 -3.57 -8.47 12.30
C GLY A 176 -4.22 -7.90 13.57
N PRO A 177 -4.06 -8.52 14.76
CA PRO A 177 -4.68 -8.05 16.00
C PRO A 177 -4.11 -6.72 16.52
N TRP A 178 -2.96 -6.27 16.00
CA TRP A 178 -2.39 -4.94 16.30
C TRP A 178 -3.08 -3.81 15.54
N GLN A 179 -3.80 -4.13 14.47
CA GLN A 179 -4.28 -3.16 13.50
C GLN A 179 -5.51 -2.40 14.01
N LEU A 180 -5.52 -1.08 13.80
CA LEU A 180 -6.72 -0.28 14.10
C LEU A 180 -7.89 -0.76 13.24
N GLY A 181 -9.01 -1.06 13.90
CA GLY A 181 -10.21 -1.56 13.22
C GLY A 181 -10.16 -3.03 12.82
N HIS A 182 -9.19 -3.80 13.33
CA HIS A 182 -9.09 -5.26 13.18
C HIS A 182 -10.46 -5.95 13.31
N VAL A 183 -10.76 -6.83 12.36
CA VAL A 183 -12.01 -7.59 12.33
C VAL A 183 -11.80 -8.95 11.65
N PRO A 184 -12.70 -9.93 11.84
CA PRO A 184 -12.67 -11.17 11.07
C PRO A 184 -12.89 -10.95 9.56
N ALA A 185 -12.48 -11.94 8.76
CA ALA A 185 -12.46 -11.87 7.29
C ALA A 185 -13.82 -11.49 6.69
N ASP A 186 -14.92 -12.06 7.17
CA ASP A 186 -16.28 -11.78 6.68
C ASP A 186 -16.68 -10.30 6.87
N ARG A 187 -16.25 -9.69 7.98
CA ARG A 187 -16.53 -8.28 8.28
C ARG A 187 -15.65 -7.34 7.47
N TYR A 188 -14.38 -7.68 7.29
CA TYR A 188 -13.52 -6.94 6.37
C TYR A 188 -14.07 -7.00 4.95
N ALA A 189 -14.45 -8.19 4.47
CA ALA A 189 -14.94 -8.38 3.11
C ALA A 189 -16.21 -7.55 2.81
N ILE A 190 -17.13 -7.43 3.78
CA ILE A 190 -18.30 -6.54 3.66
C ILE A 190 -17.87 -5.08 3.47
N ARG A 191 -16.93 -4.59 4.29
CA ARG A 191 -16.45 -3.20 4.21
C ARG A 191 -15.73 -2.94 2.88
N ALA A 192 -14.83 -3.84 2.51
CA ALA A 192 -14.04 -3.75 1.29
C ALA A 192 -14.94 -3.78 0.04
N GLN A 193 -15.94 -4.66 0.00
CA GLN A 193 -16.89 -4.74 -1.11
C GLN A 193 -17.73 -3.46 -1.24
N GLN A 194 -18.21 -2.91 -0.13
CA GLN A 194 -18.97 -1.65 -0.14
C GLN A 194 -18.13 -0.48 -0.64
N ALA A 195 -16.89 -0.34 -0.14
CA ALA A 195 -15.95 0.68 -0.59
C ALA A 195 -15.63 0.50 -2.08
N ALA A 196 -15.27 -0.72 -2.50
CA ALA A 196 -14.92 -1.05 -3.88
C ALA A 196 -16.05 -0.72 -4.86
N LYS A 197 -17.31 -1.03 -4.52
CA LYS A 197 -18.47 -0.67 -5.33
C LYS A 197 -18.56 0.84 -5.54
N MET A 198 -18.51 1.61 -4.45
CA MET A 198 -18.66 3.06 -4.50
C MET A 198 -17.48 3.75 -5.22
N MET A 199 -16.27 3.21 -5.04
CA MET A 199 -15.07 3.67 -5.74
C MET A 199 -15.17 3.40 -7.25
N LYS A 200 -15.53 2.18 -7.66
CA LYS A 200 -15.68 1.81 -9.09
C LYS A 200 -16.89 2.48 -9.76
N ASP A 201 -17.93 2.82 -9.01
CA ASP A 201 -19.03 3.64 -9.54
C ASP A 201 -18.61 5.09 -9.81
N THR A 202 -17.63 5.60 -9.05
CA THR A 202 -17.04 6.92 -9.27
C THR A 202 -16.05 6.90 -10.43
N ASP A 203 -15.17 5.90 -10.47
CA ASP A 203 -14.25 5.67 -11.58
C ASP A 203 -14.18 4.16 -11.91
N PRO A 204 -14.78 3.70 -13.02
CA PRO A 204 -14.78 2.28 -13.37
C PRO A 204 -13.42 1.77 -13.87
N SER A 205 -12.47 2.66 -14.13
CA SER A 205 -11.13 2.32 -14.62
C SER A 205 -10.12 1.98 -13.52
N LEU A 206 -10.51 2.10 -12.24
CA LEU A 206 -9.64 1.75 -11.13
C LEU A 206 -9.22 0.28 -11.17
N GLU A 207 -8.11 -0.01 -10.51
CA GLU A 207 -7.62 -1.34 -10.14
C GLU A 207 -7.58 -1.42 -8.62
N LEU A 208 -8.22 -2.44 -8.02
CA LEU A 208 -8.35 -2.54 -6.57
C LEU A 208 -7.60 -3.74 -5.99
N VAL A 209 -6.84 -3.48 -4.91
CA VAL A 209 -6.13 -4.48 -4.12
C VAL A 209 -6.91 -4.74 -2.83
N ALA A 210 -7.44 -5.94 -2.65
CA ALA A 210 -7.97 -6.39 -1.38
C ALA A 210 -6.83 -6.79 -0.43
N CYS A 211 -7.00 -6.60 0.88
CA CYS A 211 -6.04 -7.07 1.87
C CYS A 211 -6.12 -8.58 1.98
N GLY A 212 -5.02 -9.25 1.64
CA GLY A 212 -4.80 -10.64 2.05
C GLY A 212 -4.23 -10.72 3.45
N SER A 213 -3.82 -11.93 3.83
CA SER A 213 -3.22 -12.18 5.12
C SER A 213 -1.85 -11.53 5.27
N CYS A 214 -1.61 -10.91 6.41
CA CYS A 214 -0.37 -10.16 6.67
C CYS A 214 0.84 -11.01 7.06
N ALA A 215 0.62 -12.28 7.42
CA ALA A 215 1.70 -13.20 7.77
C ALA A 215 1.25 -14.67 7.60
N ILE A 216 2.18 -15.53 7.17
CA ILE A 216 1.92 -16.96 6.97
C ILE A 216 1.75 -17.72 8.30
N GLU A 217 2.20 -17.13 9.40
CA GLU A 217 2.14 -17.70 10.74
C GLU A 217 0.77 -17.50 11.39
N LEU A 218 -0.10 -16.66 10.82
CA LEU A 218 -1.43 -16.42 11.36
C LEU A 218 -2.35 -17.62 11.13
N PRO A 219 -3.22 -17.96 12.10
CA PRO A 219 -4.18 -19.06 11.95
C PRO A 219 -5.24 -18.79 10.88
N THR A 220 -5.35 -17.55 10.41
CA THR A 220 -6.25 -17.10 9.36
C THR A 220 -5.66 -17.23 7.96
N TYR A 221 -4.35 -17.51 7.81
CA TYR A 221 -3.68 -17.58 6.52
C TYR A 221 -4.39 -18.55 5.55
N LEU A 222 -4.52 -18.14 4.28
CA LEU A 222 -5.30 -18.78 3.19
C LEU A 222 -6.82 -18.76 3.37
N GLU A 223 -7.30 -18.95 4.59
CA GLU A 223 -8.74 -18.97 4.88
C GLU A 223 -9.34 -17.55 4.87
N TRP A 224 -8.58 -16.56 5.35
CA TRP A 224 -8.87 -15.14 5.18
C TRP A 224 -8.98 -14.78 3.71
N ASP A 225 -7.92 -15.07 2.95
CA ASP A 225 -7.77 -14.72 1.54
C ASP A 225 -8.92 -15.29 0.71
N ARG A 226 -9.25 -16.56 0.96
CA ARG A 226 -10.39 -17.24 0.33
C ARG A 226 -11.71 -16.55 0.65
N GLN A 227 -12.00 -16.29 1.93
CA GLN A 227 -13.27 -15.67 2.34
C GLN A 227 -13.43 -14.27 1.76
N VAL A 228 -12.36 -13.46 1.79
CA VAL A 228 -12.34 -12.11 1.24
C VAL A 228 -12.59 -12.13 -0.25
N LEU A 229 -11.82 -12.91 -1.01
CA LEU A 229 -11.95 -12.99 -2.46
C LEU A 229 -13.31 -13.54 -2.90
N GLU A 230 -13.86 -14.53 -2.18
CA GLU A 230 -15.18 -15.07 -2.47
C GLU A 230 -16.28 -14.02 -2.36
N TYR A 231 -16.23 -13.18 -1.32
CA TYR A 231 -17.27 -12.20 -1.04
C TYR A 231 -17.12 -10.92 -1.87
N ILE A 232 -15.89 -10.41 -2.01
CA ILE A 232 -15.62 -9.18 -2.79
C ILE A 232 -15.81 -9.42 -4.29
N GLY A 233 -15.53 -10.64 -4.77
CA GLY A 233 -15.72 -11.06 -6.15
C GLY A 233 -14.91 -10.21 -7.14
N ASP A 234 -15.53 -9.92 -8.30
CA ASP A 234 -14.89 -9.25 -9.43
C ASP A 234 -14.50 -7.78 -9.19
N TYR A 235 -14.76 -7.23 -7.99
CA TYR A 235 -14.26 -5.93 -7.59
C TYR A 235 -12.76 -5.94 -7.24
N ALA A 236 -12.21 -7.08 -6.79
CA ALA A 236 -10.79 -7.21 -6.51
C ALA A 236 -10.03 -7.62 -7.77
N ASP A 237 -9.16 -6.73 -8.25
CA ASP A 237 -8.23 -7.03 -9.32
C ASP A 237 -6.97 -7.74 -8.76
N TYR A 238 -6.64 -7.47 -7.49
CA TYR A 238 -5.51 -8.06 -6.77
C TYR A 238 -5.86 -8.45 -5.32
N ILE A 239 -5.08 -9.38 -4.75
CA ILE A 239 -5.01 -9.66 -3.31
C ILE A 239 -3.59 -9.37 -2.82
N SER A 240 -3.46 -8.67 -1.68
CA SER A 240 -2.16 -8.39 -1.09
C SER A 240 -1.55 -9.60 -0.39
N LEU A 241 -0.22 -9.67 -0.31
CA LEU A 241 0.50 -10.61 0.54
C LEU A 241 1.76 -9.95 1.07
N HIS A 242 2.05 -10.18 2.35
CA HIS A 242 3.10 -9.47 3.04
C HIS A 242 4.14 -10.46 3.59
N ARG A 243 5.41 -10.04 3.62
CA ARG A 243 6.49 -10.88 4.16
C ARG A 243 7.71 -10.09 4.60
N TYR A 244 7.97 -10.15 5.90
CA TYR A 244 9.22 -9.67 6.48
C TYR A 244 10.06 -10.83 7.01
N VAL A 245 11.31 -10.90 6.58
CA VAL A 245 12.26 -11.97 6.97
C VAL A 245 13.37 -11.43 7.87
N GLY A 246 14.03 -12.32 8.61
CA GLY A 246 15.08 -11.93 9.54
C GLY A 246 16.05 -13.05 9.89
N ASN A 247 17.21 -12.66 10.41
CA ASN A 247 18.25 -13.59 10.85
C ASN A 247 18.52 -13.42 12.36
N THR A 248 17.49 -13.54 13.19
CA THR A 248 17.59 -13.40 14.66
C THR A 248 18.37 -14.54 15.30
N ALA A 249 18.30 -15.75 14.72
CA ALA A 249 19.06 -16.92 15.15
C ALA A 249 20.54 -16.89 14.75
N ASN A 250 20.95 -15.89 13.93
CA ASN A 250 22.29 -15.79 13.36
C ASN A 250 22.71 -17.06 12.57
N ASP A 251 21.75 -17.69 11.91
CA ASP A 251 21.93 -18.85 11.03
C ASP A 251 21.89 -18.37 9.57
N THR A 252 23.06 -18.09 9.01
CA THR A 252 23.17 -17.57 7.64
C THR A 252 22.72 -18.60 6.59
N PRO A 253 23.10 -19.88 6.67
CA PRO A 253 22.58 -20.91 5.76
C PRO A 253 21.05 -20.98 5.71
N ASP A 254 20.39 -21.01 6.87
CA ASP A 254 18.93 -21.07 6.94
C ASP A 254 18.28 -19.77 6.42
N TYR A 255 18.81 -18.61 6.84
CA TYR A 255 18.33 -17.32 6.38
C TYR A 255 18.39 -17.16 4.85
N LEU A 256 19.45 -17.65 4.20
CA LEU A 256 19.55 -17.59 2.73
C LEU A 256 18.60 -18.58 2.03
N ALA A 257 18.08 -19.59 2.73
CA ALA A 257 17.09 -20.53 2.22
C ALA A 257 15.64 -20.02 2.33
N VAL A 258 15.40 -18.84 2.95
CA VAL A 258 14.07 -18.26 3.15
C VAL A 258 13.30 -18.03 1.84
N THR A 259 14.01 -17.89 0.72
CA THR A 259 13.44 -17.75 -0.62
C THR A 259 12.53 -18.93 -0.99
N ASN A 260 12.80 -20.14 -0.52
CA ASN A 260 11.93 -21.30 -0.74
C ASN A 260 10.56 -21.12 -0.07
N SER A 261 10.51 -20.49 1.11
CA SER A 261 9.26 -20.24 1.82
C SER A 261 8.48 -19.07 1.21
N ILE A 262 9.17 -18.12 0.59
CA ILE A 262 8.54 -17.03 -0.17
C ILE A 262 7.90 -17.59 -1.45
N ASP A 263 8.62 -18.45 -2.17
CA ASP A 263 8.10 -19.15 -3.36
C ASP A 263 6.84 -19.97 -3.02
N GLN A 264 6.90 -20.73 -1.92
CA GLN A 264 5.74 -21.48 -1.41
C GLN A 264 4.54 -20.58 -1.09
N GLN A 265 4.75 -19.43 -0.43
CA GLN A 265 3.67 -18.47 -0.13
C GLN A 265 3.00 -17.96 -1.41
N ILE A 266 3.78 -17.66 -2.45
CA ILE A 266 3.27 -17.19 -3.75
C ILE A 266 2.40 -18.26 -4.41
N GLU A 267 2.86 -19.51 -4.44
CA GLU A 267 2.11 -20.64 -5.01
C GLU A 267 0.81 -20.93 -4.22
N GLU A 268 0.86 -20.89 -2.89
CA GLU A 268 -0.30 -21.10 -2.02
C GLU A 268 -1.36 -20.00 -2.22
N MET A 269 -0.95 -18.74 -2.30
CA MET A 269 -1.85 -17.62 -2.56
C MET A 269 -2.45 -17.67 -3.98
N ASP A 270 -1.66 -18.00 -5.02
CA ASP A 270 -2.21 -18.18 -6.37
C ASP A 270 -3.21 -19.34 -6.42
N ALA A 271 -2.96 -20.43 -5.68
CA ALA A 271 -3.89 -21.54 -5.57
C ALA A 271 -5.24 -21.10 -4.97
N VAL A 272 -5.24 -20.23 -3.96
CA VAL A 272 -6.48 -19.62 -3.41
C VAL A 272 -7.18 -18.78 -4.49
N CYS A 273 -6.46 -17.91 -5.20
CA CYS A 273 -7.03 -17.10 -6.28
C CYS A 273 -7.69 -17.97 -7.37
N ARG A 274 -7.04 -19.06 -7.78
CA ARG A 274 -7.58 -20.01 -8.79
C ARG A 274 -8.77 -20.80 -8.25
N TYR A 275 -8.73 -21.21 -7.00
CA TYR A 275 -9.86 -21.88 -6.34
C TYR A 275 -11.10 -20.98 -6.35
N VAL A 276 -10.95 -19.71 -5.94
CA VAL A 276 -12.06 -18.74 -5.89
C VAL A 276 -12.57 -18.43 -7.29
N GLN A 277 -11.68 -18.23 -8.28
CA GLN A 277 -12.06 -18.08 -9.69
C GLN A 277 -12.96 -19.23 -10.16
N GLY A 278 -12.53 -20.48 -9.93
CA GLY A 278 -13.28 -21.67 -10.31
C GLY A 278 -14.61 -21.82 -9.57
N LYS A 279 -14.62 -21.55 -8.26
CA LYS A 279 -15.82 -21.61 -7.41
C LYS A 279 -16.88 -20.61 -7.85
N ASN A 280 -16.46 -19.36 -8.09
CA ASN A 280 -17.35 -18.27 -8.50
C ASN A 280 -17.72 -18.35 -9.98
N ARG A 281 -17.08 -19.25 -10.76
CA ARG A 281 -17.18 -19.32 -12.22
C ARG A 281 -16.88 -17.98 -12.87
N SER A 282 -15.95 -17.23 -12.30
CA SER A 282 -15.56 -15.92 -12.81
C SER A 282 -14.63 -16.08 -14.01
N SER A 283 -14.76 -15.17 -14.96
CA SER A 283 -13.80 -15.00 -16.04
C SER A 283 -12.51 -14.30 -15.57
N LYS A 284 -12.54 -13.69 -14.38
CA LYS A 284 -11.41 -12.98 -13.76
C LYS A 284 -10.79 -13.79 -12.64
N ARG A 285 -9.46 -13.73 -12.54
CA ARG A 285 -8.67 -14.19 -11.41
C ARG A 285 -8.01 -12.97 -10.79
N ALA A 286 -8.09 -12.81 -9.47
CA ALA A 286 -7.30 -11.81 -8.78
C ALA A 286 -5.81 -12.14 -8.94
N TYR A 287 -5.01 -11.13 -9.26
CA TYR A 287 -3.55 -11.26 -9.28
C TYR A 287 -2.97 -11.06 -7.88
N LEU A 288 -1.70 -11.37 -7.71
CA LEU A 288 -0.98 -11.19 -6.46
C LEU A 288 -0.34 -9.81 -6.43
N CYS A 289 -0.50 -9.10 -5.31
CA CYS A 289 0.17 -7.83 -5.04
C CYS A 289 1.07 -7.99 -3.81
N PHE A 290 2.37 -8.15 -4.05
CA PHE A 290 3.34 -8.25 -2.96
C PHE A 290 3.76 -6.83 -2.53
N ASP A 291 2.86 -6.13 -1.84
CA ASP A 291 2.98 -4.69 -1.53
C ASP A 291 3.70 -4.39 -0.19
N GLU A 292 4.07 -5.42 0.56
CA GLU A 292 5.00 -5.33 1.68
C GLU A 292 5.98 -6.50 1.70
N TRP A 293 7.25 -6.24 1.38
CA TRP A 293 8.32 -7.21 1.49
C TRP A 293 9.64 -6.55 1.86
N ASN A 294 10.33 -7.08 2.86
CA ASN A 294 11.72 -6.68 3.16
C ASN A 294 12.39 -7.62 4.16
N VAL A 295 13.67 -7.36 4.43
CA VAL A 295 14.36 -7.84 5.62
C VAL A 295 14.07 -6.86 6.76
N TRP A 296 13.37 -7.31 7.80
CA TRP A 296 13.08 -6.47 8.97
C TRP A 296 13.08 -7.30 10.25
N TYR A 297 14.14 -7.13 11.04
CA TYR A 297 14.32 -7.86 12.31
C TYR A 297 15.21 -7.17 13.36
N ARG A 298 16.09 -6.25 12.95
CA ARG A 298 17.04 -5.60 13.86
C ARG A 298 16.41 -4.56 14.80
N ALA A 299 15.30 -3.95 14.38
CA ALA A 299 14.62 -2.88 15.11
C ALA A 299 13.10 -3.13 15.16
N ARG A 300 12.71 -4.30 15.69
CA ARG A 300 11.31 -4.73 15.84
C ARG A 300 10.80 -4.74 17.29
N GLN A 301 11.63 -4.31 18.23
CA GLN A 301 11.22 -4.18 19.63
C GLN A 301 10.32 -2.94 19.79
N GLN A 302 9.44 -2.95 20.79
CA GLN A 302 8.47 -1.88 21.05
C GLN A 302 9.12 -0.49 21.08
N GLU A 303 10.31 -0.38 21.65
CA GLU A 303 11.05 0.89 21.75
C GLU A 303 11.44 1.52 20.40
N HIS A 304 11.42 0.73 19.32
CA HIS A 304 11.69 1.17 17.95
C HIS A 304 10.41 1.37 17.12
N MET A 305 9.27 0.84 17.59
CA MET A 305 7.97 0.99 16.93
C MET A 305 7.09 2.07 17.58
N ASP A 306 7.54 2.63 18.71
CA ASP A 306 6.92 3.74 19.43
C ASP A 306 7.64 5.04 19.10
N GLY A 307 6.98 5.93 18.36
CA GLY A 307 7.47 7.25 17.99
C GLY A 307 7.56 8.23 19.16
N LYS A 308 7.03 7.88 20.35
CA LYS A 308 7.07 8.68 21.58
C LYS A 308 6.51 10.09 21.39
N GLY A 309 5.45 10.20 20.59
CA GLY A 309 4.80 11.47 20.24
C GLY A 309 5.60 12.35 19.28
N LYS A 310 6.63 11.80 18.62
CA LYS A 310 7.35 12.43 17.52
C LYS A 310 7.07 11.66 16.24
N PHE A 311 7.07 12.35 15.11
CA PHE A 311 7.23 11.72 13.81
C PHE A 311 8.71 11.34 13.60
#